data_AF-A0A2S0N200-F1
#
_entry.id   AF-A0A2S0N200-F1
#
_cell.length_a   1.000
_cell.length_b   1.000
_cell.length_c   1.000
_cell.angle_alpha   90.00
_cell.angle_beta   90.00
_cell.angle_gamma   90.00
#
_symmetry.space_group_name_H-M   'P 1'
#
loop_
_entity.id
_entity.type
_entity.pdbx_description
1 polymer ?
#
loop_
_entity_poly.entity_id
_entity_poly.type
_entity_poly.pdbx_seq_one_letter_code
_entity_poly.pdbx_strand_id
1 'polypeptide(L)'
;MSAPAHPPEGRADDEDRAVDVHAPEVPASVRQAVLAIAQPGDQLWRCPSRSAPRGALGILGVGRRGVVIEWWLLDAKGDLIEAFWETD
;
A
#
# COMPACT_ATOMS: atom_id res chain seq x y z
N MET A 1 -6.33 -35.32 -18.63
CA MET A 1 -7.11 -34.50 -17.69
C MET A 1 -6.18 -34.15 -16.54
N SER A 2 -5.58 -32.96 -16.57
CA SER A 2 -4.74 -32.47 -15.48
C SER A 2 -5.54 -31.39 -14.73
N ALA A 3 -5.76 -31.61 -13.44
CA ALA A 3 -6.45 -30.67 -12.57
C ALA A 3 -5.69 -29.33 -12.53
N PRO A 4 -6.37 -28.17 -12.51
CA PRO A 4 -5.69 -26.92 -12.30
C PRO A 4 -5.19 -26.89 -10.85
N ALA A 5 -3.90 -26.68 -10.68
CA ALA A 5 -3.31 -26.34 -9.40
C ALA A 5 -4.00 -25.07 -8.88
N HIS A 6 -4.85 -25.21 -7.86
CA HIS A 6 -5.23 -24.07 -7.05
C HIS A 6 -3.93 -23.43 -6.53
N PRO A 7 -3.68 -22.14 -6.78
CA PRO A 7 -2.58 -21.46 -6.12
C PRO A 7 -2.83 -21.52 -4.60
N PRO A 8 -1.81 -21.78 -3.77
CA PRO A 8 -1.97 -21.73 -2.33
C PRO A 8 -2.30 -20.30 -1.96
N GLU A 9 -3.50 -20.08 -1.43
CA GLU A 9 -3.89 -19.01 -0.51
C GLU A 9 -3.00 -17.76 -0.64
N GLY A 10 -3.20 -17.03 -1.74
CA GLY A 10 -2.77 -15.64 -1.83
C GLY A 10 -3.47 -14.91 -0.70
N ARG A 11 -2.70 -14.57 0.34
CA ARG A 11 -3.13 -13.73 1.46
C ARG A 11 -3.97 -12.59 0.87
N ALA A 12 -5.23 -12.47 1.27
CA ALA A 12 -6.13 -11.40 0.83
C ALA A 12 -5.66 -9.98 1.24
N ASP A 13 -4.39 -9.85 1.65
CA ASP A 13 -3.72 -8.64 2.10
C ASP A 13 -2.78 -8.04 1.03
N ASP A 14 -2.74 -8.64 -0.17
CA ASP A 14 -1.86 -8.25 -1.29
C ASP A 14 -2.60 -7.48 -2.41
N GLU A 15 -3.86 -7.09 -2.20
CA GLU A 15 -4.65 -6.37 -3.22
C GLU A 15 -4.78 -4.88 -2.91
N ASP A 16 -4.73 -4.07 -3.97
CA ASP A 16 -4.99 -2.64 -3.93
C ASP A 16 -6.47 -2.43 -3.56
N ARG A 17 -6.72 -1.74 -2.45
CA ARG A 17 -8.09 -1.50 -1.97
C ARG A 17 -8.26 -0.11 -1.38
N ALA A 18 -9.45 0.45 -1.54
CA ALA A 18 -9.85 1.63 -0.77
C ALA A 18 -9.95 1.29 0.73
N VAL A 19 -9.38 2.13 1.57
CA VAL A 19 -9.34 1.98 3.03
C VAL A 19 -9.82 3.26 3.68
N ASP A 20 -10.62 3.13 4.74
CA ASP A 20 -11.02 4.27 5.56
C ASP A 20 -9.80 4.86 6.30
N VAL A 21 -9.60 6.17 6.23
CA VAL A 21 -8.46 6.86 6.85
C VAL A 21 -8.37 6.67 8.38
N HIS A 22 -9.50 6.41 9.03
CA HIS A 22 -9.59 6.14 10.46
C HIS A 22 -9.44 4.65 10.81
N ALA A 23 -9.35 3.76 9.81
CA ALA A 23 -9.15 2.34 10.05
C ALA A 23 -7.84 2.07 10.81
N PRO A 24 -7.83 1.09 11.74
CA PRO A 24 -6.67 0.80 12.56
C PRO A 24 -5.46 0.28 11.76
N GLU A 25 -5.67 -0.20 10.53
CA GLU A 25 -4.59 -0.62 9.63
C GLU A 25 -3.80 0.55 9.02
N VAL A 26 -4.36 1.76 9.05
CA VAL A 26 -3.69 2.97 8.55
C VAL A 26 -2.71 3.47 9.63
N PRO A 27 -1.41 3.55 9.34
CA PRO A 27 -0.42 4.06 10.28
C PRO A 27 -0.78 5.47 10.75
N ALA A 28 -0.45 5.79 12.01
CA ALA A 28 -0.77 7.09 12.58
C ALA A 28 -0.13 8.25 11.79
N SER A 29 1.09 8.07 11.27
CA SER A 29 1.78 9.05 10.42
C SER A 29 1.03 9.31 9.12
N VAL A 30 0.64 8.25 8.40
CA VAL A 30 -0.16 8.34 7.16
C VAL A 30 -1.51 8.99 7.46
N ARG A 31 -2.19 8.57 8.52
CA ARG A 31 -3.47 9.16 8.93
C ARG A 31 -3.36 10.66 9.16
N GLN A 32 -2.35 11.11 9.92
CA GLN A 32 -2.16 12.54 10.19
C GLN A 32 -1.85 13.32 8.90
N ALA A 33 -1.01 12.77 8.03
CA ALA A 33 -0.66 13.40 6.76
C ALA A 33 -1.86 13.49 5.81
N VAL A 34 -2.63 12.40 5.67
CA VAL A 34 -3.87 12.38 4.88
C VAL A 34 -4.88 13.38 5.45
N LEU A 35 -5.16 13.35 6.76
CA LEU A 35 -6.12 14.27 7.38
C LEU A 35 -5.71 15.76 7.27
N ALA A 36 -4.42 16.06 7.09
CA ALA A 36 -3.95 17.43 6.91
C ALA A 36 -4.28 18.02 5.53
N ILE A 37 -4.46 17.16 4.51
CA ILE A 37 -4.65 17.60 3.12
C ILE A 37 -5.95 17.10 2.48
N ALA A 38 -6.54 16.04 3.02
CA ALA A 38 -7.72 15.39 2.46
C ALA A 38 -8.93 16.32 2.49
N GLN A 39 -9.64 16.34 1.38
CA GLN A 39 -10.89 17.04 1.18
C GLN A 39 -12.07 16.06 1.22
N PRO A 40 -13.30 16.57 1.44
CA PRO A 40 -14.49 15.75 1.32
C PRO A 40 -14.61 15.14 -0.08
N GLY A 41 -14.61 13.80 -0.16
CA GLY A 41 -14.68 13.05 -1.42
C GLY A 41 -13.38 12.36 -1.83
N ASP A 42 -12.26 12.69 -1.16
CA ASP A 42 -10.99 11.99 -1.38
C ASP A 42 -11.03 10.59 -0.76
N GLN A 43 -10.33 9.66 -1.40
CA GLN A 43 -10.29 8.25 -1.04
C GLN A 43 -8.86 7.81 -0.78
N LEU A 44 -8.61 7.23 0.39
CA LEU A 44 -7.33 6.60 0.70
C LEU A 44 -7.33 5.16 0.18
N TRP A 45 -6.28 4.79 -0.51
CA TRP A 45 -6.04 3.45 -1.02
C TRP A 45 -4.80 2.86 -0.39
N ARG A 46 -4.89 1.57 -0.07
CA ARG A 46 -3.77 0.75 0.39
C ARG A 46 -3.30 -0.08 -0.79
N CYS A 47 -2.07 0.15 -1.23
CA CYS A 47 -1.44 -0.52 -2.35
C CYS A 47 -0.22 -1.31 -1.85
N PRO A 48 -0.39 -2.58 -1.44
CA PRO A 48 0.71 -3.42 -0.98
C PRO A 48 1.65 -3.78 -2.13
N SER A 49 2.83 -3.15 -2.16
CA SER A 49 3.84 -3.38 -3.20
C SER A 49 4.84 -4.43 -2.73
N ARG A 50 5.00 -5.52 -3.50
CA ARG A 50 6.08 -6.50 -3.30
C ARG A 50 7.44 -6.02 -3.84
N SER A 51 7.49 -4.81 -4.40
CA SER A 51 8.69 -4.28 -5.03
C SER A 51 9.57 -3.59 -3.99
N ALA A 52 10.77 -4.14 -3.80
CA ALA A 52 11.81 -3.65 -2.90
C ALA A 52 12.05 -2.14 -3.04
N PRO A 53 12.47 -1.44 -1.97
CA PRO A 53 12.78 -0.02 -2.03
C PRO A 53 13.82 0.22 -3.13
N ARG A 54 13.48 1.03 -4.13
CA ARG A 54 14.42 1.46 -5.17
C ARG A 54 15.39 2.48 -4.57
N GLY A 55 16.34 2.00 -3.78
CA GLY A 55 17.57 2.70 -3.44
C GLY A 55 18.76 1.99 -4.09
N ALA A 56 19.76 2.74 -4.54
CA ALA A 56 20.96 2.26 -5.25
C ALA A 56 21.85 1.25 -4.47
N LEU A 57 21.39 0.75 -3.32
CA LEU A 57 22.08 -0.19 -2.44
C LEU A 57 21.49 -1.62 -2.48
N GLY A 58 20.51 -1.90 -3.33
CA GLY A 58 19.85 -3.21 -3.43
C GLY A 58 20.69 -4.37 -4.00
N ILE A 59 22.02 -4.25 -4.08
CA ILE A 59 22.87 -5.19 -4.82
C ILE A 59 23.48 -6.28 -3.92
N LEU A 60 23.38 -6.22 -2.58
CA LEU A 60 24.11 -7.18 -1.72
C LEU A 60 23.40 -7.70 -0.46
N GLY A 61 22.08 -7.53 -0.31
CA GLY A 61 21.40 -7.82 0.95
C GLY A 61 20.46 -9.02 0.90
N VAL A 62 20.92 -10.19 1.38
CA VAL A 62 20.02 -11.23 1.90
C VAL A 62 19.37 -10.67 3.17
N GLY A 63 18.21 -10.02 3.02
CA GLY A 63 17.45 -9.41 4.11
C GLY A 63 15.97 -9.49 3.80
N ARG A 64 15.13 -9.76 4.81
CA ARG A 64 13.67 -9.91 4.72
C ARG A 64 13.09 -8.94 3.69
N ARG A 65 12.41 -9.47 2.67
CA ARG A 65 11.59 -8.69 1.75
C ARG A 65 10.49 -8.02 2.57
N GLY A 66 10.75 -6.81 3.05
CA GLY A 66 9.72 -5.97 3.66
C GLY A 66 8.66 -5.73 2.60
N VAL A 67 7.42 -6.12 2.88
CA VAL A 67 6.29 -5.67 2.07
C VAL A 67 6.19 -4.18 2.35
N VAL A 68 6.41 -3.35 1.34
CA VAL A 68 6.23 -1.90 1.45
C VAL A 68 4.77 -1.64 1.12
N ILE A 69 4.02 -1.11 2.08
CA ILE A 69 2.65 -0.66 1.83
C ILE A 69 2.73 0.78 1.35
N GLU A 70 2.37 1.00 0.09
CA GLU A 70 2.15 2.33 -0.44
C GLU A 70 0.71 2.75 -0.12
N TRP A 71 0.52 3.99 0.34
CA TRP A 71 -0.79 4.54 0.64
C TRP A 71 -1.08 5.67 -0.32
N TRP A 72 -2.08 5.53 -1.18
CA TRP A 72 -2.40 6.51 -2.22
C TRP A 72 -3.64 7.29 -1.82
N LEU A 73 -3.51 8.60 -1.66
CA LEU A 73 -4.65 9.49 -1.54
C LEU A 73 -5.10 9.87 -2.96
N LEU A 74 -6.30 9.48 -3.33
CA LEU A 74 -6.92 9.80 -4.61
C LEU A 74 -8.01 10.84 -4.41
N ASP A 75 -8.23 11.70 -5.40
CA ASP A 75 -9.36 12.61 -5.41
C ASP A 75 -10.69 11.89 -5.75
N ALA A 76 -11.79 12.64 -5.75
CA ALA A 76 -13.11 12.12 -6.10
C ALA A 76 -13.23 11.56 -7.55
N LYS A 77 -12.26 11.86 -8.43
CA LYS A 77 -12.19 11.35 -9.81
C LYS A 77 -11.27 10.13 -9.93
N GLY A 78 -10.51 9.81 -8.89
CA GLY A 78 -9.52 8.73 -8.88
C GLY A 78 -8.12 9.19 -9.30
N ASP A 79 -7.87 10.49 -9.41
CA ASP A 79 -6.54 11.02 -9.69
C ASP A 79 -5.68 11.01 -8.41
N LEU A 80 -4.42 10.59 -8.52
CA LEU A 80 -3.49 10.55 -7.39
C LEU A 80 -3.16 11.97 -6.91
N ILE A 81 -3.56 12.30 -5.68
CA ILE A 81 -3.20 13.54 -4.99
C ILE A 81 -1.79 13.40 -4.39
N GLU A 82 -1.57 12.35 -3.59
CA GLU A 82 -0.31 12.14 -2.88
C GLU A 82 -0.11 10.65 -2.52
N ALA A 83 1.14 10.19 -2.48
CA ALA A 83 1.49 8.85 -2.04
C ALA A 83 2.34 8.89 -0.76
N PHE A 84 2.00 8.06 0.22
CA PHE A 84 2.72 7.93 1.48
C PHE A 84 3.36 6.55 1.58
N TRP A 85 4.57 6.48 2.13
CA TRP A 85 5.31 5.24 2.36
C TRP A 85 5.74 5.14 3.82
N GLU A 86 5.72 3.92 4.34
CA GLU A 86 6.37 3.57 5.60
C GLU A 86 7.71 2.89 5.29
N THR A 87 8.80 3.49 5.75
CA THR A 87 10.06 2.77 5.97
C THR A 87 10.11 2.46 7.46
N ASP A 88 9.96 1.18 7.82
CA ASP A 88 10.39 0.68 9.13
C ASP A 88 11.83 1.14 9.44
#